data_AF-A0A9E1EXB4-F1
#
_entry.id   AF-A0A9E1EXB4-F1
#
_cell.length_a   1.000
_cell.length_b   1.000
_cell.length_c   1.000
_cell.angle_alpha   90.00
_cell.angle_beta   90.00
_cell.angle_gamma   90.00
#
_symmetry.space_group_name_H-M   'P 1'
#
loop_
_entity.id
_entity.type
_entity.pdbx_description
1 polymer ?
#
loop_
_entity_poly.entity_id
_entity_poly.type
_entity_poly.pdbx_seq_one_letter_code
_entity_poly.pdbx_strand_id
1 'polypeptide(L)'
;MKKLKKSVLFYTILYAILLYTLYLILEKFNLMFRQWVNIISFIIIGSGCIIGIGQVIFSINKKWLKIVLGIIFVISLVIIGPFVYIFSILAYKPEHVVYKNDEKYVAYVIAFHMTEVKYYEYKNIFVSGSKVKIIEYYGKGGFDPLDSKNGYVHNVESVDYYE
;
A
#
# COMPACT_ATOMS: atom_id res chain seq x y z
N MET A 1 -10.92 31.96 7.51
CA MET A 1 -11.22 30.57 7.95
C MET A 1 -12.36 29.84 7.20
N LYS A 2 -13.44 30.50 6.74
CA LYS A 2 -14.57 29.80 6.06
C LYS A 2 -14.21 29.04 4.76
N LYS A 3 -13.21 29.49 3.99
CA LYS A 3 -12.75 28.79 2.77
C LYS A 3 -11.88 27.54 3.06
N LEU A 4 -11.12 27.54 4.15
CA LEU A 4 -10.20 26.44 4.52
C LEU A 4 -10.96 25.17 4.92
N LYS A 5 -12.10 25.28 5.62
CA LYS A 5 -12.96 24.15 6.01
C LYS A 5 -13.66 23.42 4.86
N LYS A 6 -13.48 23.84 3.59
CA LYS A 6 -14.05 23.20 2.40
C LYS A 6 -13.00 22.76 1.38
N SER A 7 -11.71 22.76 1.74
CA SER A 7 -10.66 22.29 0.84
C SER A 7 -10.50 20.78 0.96
N VAL A 8 -10.66 20.05 -0.15
CA VAL A 8 -10.38 18.60 -0.19
C VAL A 8 -8.94 18.34 0.25
N LEU A 9 -7.99 19.17 -0.20
CA LEU A 9 -6.57 19.06 0.15
C LEU A 9 -6.34 19.09 1.67
N PHE A 10 -7.07 19.95 2.39
CA PHE A 10 -6.97 20.02 3.85
C PHE A 10 -7.40 18.71 4.52
N TYR A 11 -8.52 18.12 4.09
CA TYR A 11 -8.98 16.83 4.63
C TYR A 11 -8.06 15.67 4.26
N THR A 12 -7.49 15.69 3.04
CA THR A 12 -6.48 14.71 2.62
C THR A 12 -5.24 14.77 3.52
N ILE A 13 -4.74 15.97 3.82
CA ILE A 13 -3.60 16.17 4.73
C ILE A 13 -3.95 15.70 6.14
N LEU A 14 -5.14 16.04 6.65
CA LEU A 14 -5.59 15.60 7.97
C LEU A 14 -5.68 14.07 8.06
N TYR A 15 -6.21 13.43 7.02
CA TYR A 15 -6.27 11.96 6.92
C TYR A 15 -4.87 11.35 6.91
N ALA A 16 -3.93 11.90 6.13
CA ALA A 16 -2.55 11.41 6.08
C ALA A 16 -1.84 11.53 7.45
N ILE A 17 -2.05 12.65 8.16
CA ILE A 17 -1.52 12.84 9.53
C ILE A 17 -2.12 11.82 10.50
N LEU A 18 -3.44 11.60 10.43
CA LEU A 18 -4.12 10.61 11.26
C LEU A 18 -3.57 9.20 10.99
N LEU A 19 -3.44 8.80 9.73
CA LEU A 19 -2.91 7.51 9.33
C LEU A 19 -1.47 7.31 9.81
N TYR A 20 -0.63 8.33 9.65
CA TYR A 20 0.75 8.30 10.15
C TYR A 20 0.80 8.16 11.67
N THR A 21 -0.05 8.88 12.39
CA THR A 21 -0.16 8.77 13.85
C THR A 21 -0.57 7.37 14.27
N LEU A 22 -1.55 6.77 13.58
CA LEU A 22 -1.96 5.38 13.83
C LEU A 22 -0.84 4.39 13.54
N TYR A 23 -0.06 4.59 12.46
CA TYR A 23 1.09 3.76 12.16
C TYR A 23 2.11 3.75 13.31
N LEU A 24 2.45 4.92 13.84
CA LEU A 24 3.35 5.05 15.00
C LEU A 24 2.79 4.39 16.26
N ILE A 25 1.48 4.46 16.47
CA ILE A 25 0.83 3.78 17.60
C ILE A 25 0.94 2.26 17.42
N LEU A 26 0.60 1.72 16.25
CA LEU A 26 0.67 0.29 15.96
C LEU A 26 2.10 -0.26 16.13
N GLU A 27 3.10 0.49 15.67
CA GLU A 27 4.51 0.11 15.81
C GLU A 27 4.91 -0.13 17.27
N LYS A 28 4.44 0.73 18.20
CA LYS A 28 4.68 0.55 19.65
C LYS A 28 4.11 -0.75 20.21
N PHE A 29 3.09 -1.31 19.56
CA PHE A 29 2.46 -2.57 19.95
C PHE A 29 2.95 -3.77 19.12
N ASN A 30 4.02 -3.62 18.32
CA ASN A 30 4.49 -4.63 17.36
C ASN A 30 3.40 -5.06 16.36
N LEU A 31 2.61 -4.09 15.92
CA LEU A 31 1.54 -4.26 14.95
C LEU A 31 1.84 -3.47 13.68
N MET A 32 1.26 -3.90 12.57
CA MET A 32 1.30 -3.17 11.30
C MET A 32 -0.04 -3.24 10.59
N PHE A 33 -0.32 -2.23 9.76
CA PHE A 33 -1.48 -2.29 8.88
C PHE A 33 -1.34 -3.41 7.85
N ARG A 34 -2.46 -4.08 7.58
CA ARG A 34 -2.60 -4.98 6.44
C ARG A 34 -2.37 -4.23 5.14
N GLN A 35 -1.82 -4.90 4.14
CA GLN A 35 -1.39 -4.27 2.91
C GLN A 35 -2.55 -3.65 2.13
N TRP A 36 -3.74 -4.27 2.15
CA TRP A 36 -4.91 -3.68 1.50
C TRP A 36 -5.29 -2.32 2.13
N VAL A 37 -5.08 -2.14 3.44
CA VAL A 37 -5.30 -0.85 4.13
C VAL A 37 -4.31 0.18 3.60
N ASN A 38 -3.04 -0.20 3.44
CA ASN A 38 -2.01 0.67 2.88
C ASN A 38 -2.33 1.06 1.42
N ILE A 39 -2.81 0.11 0.60
CA ILE A 39 -3.20 0.35 -0.80
C ILE A 39 -4.39 1.31 -0.86
N ILE A 40 -5.46 1.08 -0.10
CA ILE A 40 -6.63 1.97 -0.07
C ILE A 40 -6.23 3.37 0.41
N SER A 41 -5.38 3.44 1.44
CA SER A 41 -4.88 4.72 1.95
C SER A 41 -4.09 5.49 0.90
N PHE A 42 -3.23 4.81 0.14
CA PHE A 42 -2.49 5.41 -0.97
C PHE A 42 -3.43 5.96 -2.05
N ILE A 43 -4.49 5.22 -2.42
CA ILE A 43 -5.49 5.66 -3.40
C ILE A 43 -6.27 6.89 -2.89
N ILE A 44 -6.69 6.88 -1.62
CA ILE A 44 -7.42 8.01 -1.00
C ILE A 44 -6.53 9.26 -0.99
N ILE A 45 -5.27 9.13 -0.58
CA ILE A 45 -4.33 10.26 -0.53
C ILE A 45 -4.02 10.78 -1.93
N GLY A 46 -3.71 9.89 -2.87
CA GLY A 46 -3.40 10.26 -4.25
C GLY A 46 -4.56 10.98 -4.95
N SER A 47 -5.76 10.40 -4.89
CA SER A 47 -6.97 11.02 -5.46
C SER A 47 -7.33 12.33 -4.76
N GLY A 48 -7.25 12.37 -3.42
CA GLY A 48 -7.49 13.57 -2.63
C GLY A 48 -6.52 14.72 -2.94
N CYS A 49 -5.25 14.41 -3.22
CA CYS A 49 -4.26 15.40 -3.68
C CYS A 49 -4.60 15.93 -5.08
N ILE A 50 -4.95 15.05 -6.02
CA ILE A 50 -5.32 15.46 -7.39
C ILE A 50 -6.53 16.40 -7.36
N ILE A 51 -7.60 15.99 -6.67
CA ILE A 51 -8.83 16.79 -6.54
C ILE A 51 -8.53 18.09 -5.78
N GLY A 52 -7.76 18.02 -4.70
CA GLY A 52 -7.41 19.16 -3.88
C GLY A 52 -6.59 20.23 -4.63
N ILE A 53 -5.58 19.82 -5.38
CA ILE A 53 -4.75 20.72 -6.20
C ILE A 53 -5.60 21.32 -7.33
N GLY A 54 -6.40 20.49 -8.01
CA GLY A 54 -7.34 20.97 -9.02
C GLY A 54 -8.29 22.04 -8.46
N GLN A 55 -8.89 21.80 -7.30
CA GLN A 55 -9.74 22.76 -6.60
C GLN A 55 -9.01 24.08 -6.32
N VAL A 56 -7.75 24.04 -5.88
CA VAL A 56 -6.92 25.23 -5.65
C VAL A 56 -6.72 26.00 -6.95
N ILE A 57 -6.33 25.34 -8.05
CA ILE A 57 -6.11 25.98 -9.36
C ILE A 57 -7.39 26.65 -9.86
N PHE A 58 -8.53 25.96 -9.81
CA PHE A 58 -9.82 26.51 -10.26
C PHE A 58 -10.28 27.72 -9.44
N SER A 59 -9.85 27.82 -8.17
CA SER A 59 -10.18 28.95 -7.29
C SER A 59 -9.39 30.24 -7.57
N ILE A 60 -8.37 30.20 -8.44
CA ILE A 60 -7.55 31.36 -8.79
C ILE A 60 -8.36 32.34 -9.67
N ASN A 61 -8.33 33.64 -9.35
CA ASN A 61 -9.05 34.66 -10.12
C ASN A 61 -8.34 35.05 -11.43
N LYS A 62 -7.01 35.08 -11.43
CA LYS A 62 -6.18 35.44 -12.60
C LYS A 62 -6.25 34.33 -13.66
N LYS A 63 -6.94 34.59 -14.78
CA LYS A 63 -7.17 33.60 -15.86
C LYS A 63 -5.88 33.00 -16.42
N TRP A 64 -4.89 33.84 -16.76
CA TRP A 64 -3.63 33.36 -17.33
C TRP A 64 -2.88 32.42 -16.37
N LEU A 65 -2.80 32.78 -15.09
CA LEU A 65 -2.13 31.98 -14.06
C LEU A 65 -2.82 30.64 -13.84
N LYS A 66 -4.16 30.62 -13.85
CA LYS A 66 -4.96 29.39 -13.77
C LYS A 66 -4.66 28.44 -14.92
N ILE A 67 -4.60 28.95 -16.16
CA ILE A 67 -4.31 28.16 -17.35
C ILE A 67 -2.88 27.59 -17.27
N VAL A 68 -1.89 28.43 -16.97
CA VAL A 68 -0.49 28.00 -16.86
C VAL A 68 -0.32 26.91 -15.80
N LEU A 69 -0.86 27.10 -14.60
CA LEU A 69 -0.78 26.10 -13.52
C LEU A 69 -1.57 24.83 -13.86
N GLY A 70 -2.71 24.95 -14.55
CA GLY A 70 -3.48 23.81 -15.02
C GLY A 70 -2.69 22.94 -16.01
N ILE A 71 -2.01 23.56 -16.98
CA ILE A 71 -1.16 22.85 -17.95
C ILE A 71 0.00 22.14 -17.24
N ILE A 72 0.71 22.85 -16.35
CA ILE A 72 1.82 22.28 -15.56
C ILE A 72 1.32 21.08 -14.74
N PHE A 73 0.15 21.21 -14.11
CA PHE A 73 -0.44 20.14 -13.31
C PHE A 73 -0.75 18.91 -14.17
N VAL A 74 -1.38 19.07 -15.33
CA VAL A 74 -1.67 17.95 -16.24
C VAL A 74 -0.38 17.27 -16.73
N ILE A 75 0.63 18.05 -17.16
CA ILE A 75 1.94 17.52 -17.58
C ILE A 75 2.57 16.72 -16.44
N SER A 76 2.52 17.23 -15.20
CA SER A 76 3.08 16.52 -14.04
C SER A 76 2.40 15.16 -13.81
N LEU A 77 1.08 15.05 -13.99
CA LEU A 77 0.35 13.78 -13.85
C LEU A 77 0.73 12.78 -14.94
N VAL A 78 0.92 13.23 -16.18
CA VAL A 78 1.37 12.39 -17.29
C VAL A 78 2.78 11.85 -17.05
N ILE A 79 3.67 12.67 -16.50
CA ILE A 79 5.05 12.24 -16.18
C ILE A 79 5.07 11.28 -15.00
N ILE A 80 4.30 11.55 -13.93
CA ILE A 80 4.30 10.74 -12.70
C ILE A 80 3.63 9.37 -12.91
N GLY A 81 2.60 9.29 -13.76
CA GLY A 81 1.80 8.07 -13.99
C GLY A 81 2.64 6.81 -14.29
N PRO A 82 3.54 6.82 -15.29
CA PRO A 82 4.42 5.70 -15.60
C PRO A 82 5.30 5.25 -14.43
N PHE A 83 5.84 6.20 -13.65
CA PHE A 83 6.64 5.85 -12.46
C PHE A 83 5.77 5.15 -11.42
N VAL A 84 4.60 5.70 -11.11
CA VAL A 84 3.66 5.07 -10.16
C VAL A 84 3.31 3.66 -10.60
N TYR A 85 3.06 3.44 -11.90
CA TYR A 85 2.77 2.13 -12.46
C TYR A 85 3.95 1.15 -12.27
N ILE A 86 5.15 1.53 -12.69
CA ILE A 86 6.35 0.68 -12.56
C ILE A 86 6.60 0.35 -11.08
N PHE A 87 6.56 1.35 -10.20
CA PHE A 87 6.74 1.14 -8.75
C PHE A 87 5.65 0.25 -8.16
N SER A 88 4.41 0.33 -8.64
CA SER A 88 3.31 -0.51 -8.16
C SER A 88 3.53 -2.00 -8.47
N ILE A 89 4.10 -2.32 -9.64
CA ILE A 89 4.44 -3.70 -10.01
C ILE A 89 5.58 -4.23 -9.13
N LEU A 90 6.63 -3.41 -8.95
CA LEU A 90 7.78 -3.80 -8.14
C LEU A 90 7.45 -3.93 -6.64
N ALA A 91 6.54 -3.09 -6.15
CA ALA A 91 6.06 -3.13 -4.77
C ALA A 91 4.91 -4.14 -4.56
N TYR A 92 4.44 -4.82 -5.62
CA TYR A 92 3.34 -5.75 -5.51
C TYR A 92 3.74 -6.97 -4.68
N LYS A 93 3.04 -7.16 -3.58
CA LYS A 93 3.18 -8.29 -2.68
C LYS A 93 1.79 -8.89 -2.46
N PRO A 94 1.45 -10.04 -3.04
CA PRO A 94 0.18 -10.69 -2.72
C PRO A 94 0.04 -10.93 -1.22
N GLU A 95 -1.11 -10.57 -0.66
CA GLU A 95 -1.45 -10.81 0.74
C GLU A 95 -2.50 -11.92 0.82
N HIS A 96 -2.23 -12.95 1.61
CA HIS A 96 -3.13 -14.08 1.83
C HIS A 96 -3.42 -14.28 3.32
N VAL A 97 -4.58 -14.85 3.63
CA VAL A 97 -4.90 -15.33 4.98
C VAL A 97 -4.97 -16.84 4.92
N VAL A 98 -4.09 -17.50 5.66
CA VAL A 98 -3.90 -18.94 5.59
C VAL A 98 -3.84 -19.54 6.99
N TYR A 99 -4.17 -20.82 7.10
CA TYR A 99 -3.98 -21.60 8.31
C TYR A 99 -2.74 -22.48 8.16
N LYS A 100 -1.92 -22.54 9.20
CA LYS A 100 -0.73 -23.38 9.27
C LYS A 100 -0.55 -23.88 10.70
N ASN A 101 -0.45 -25.20 10.87
CA ASN A 101 -0.37 -25.84 12.19
C ASN A 101 -1.48 -25.35 13.15
N ASP A 102 -2.72 -25.31 12.65
CA ASP A 102 -3.91 -24.81 13.35
C ASP A 102 -3.90 -23.33 13.78
N GLU A 103 -2.85 -22.59 13.42
CA GLU A 103 -2.73 -21.15 13.65
C GLU A 103 -3.03 -20.35 12.39
N LYS A 104 -3.60 -19.16 12.57
CA LYS A 104 -3.99 -18.26 11.48
C LYS A 104 -2.91 -17.22 11.22
N TYR A 105 -2.50 -17.10 9.96
CA TYR A 105 -1.43 -16.19 9.54
C TYR A 105 -1.87 -15.23 8.45
N VAL A 106 -1.12 -14.15 8.35
CA VAL A 106 -1.07 -13.26 7.20
C VAL A 106 0.20 -13.58 6.44
N ALA A 107 0.06 -14.05 5.20
CA ALA A 107 1.18 -14.39 4.35
C ALA A 107 1.39 -13.29 3.30
N TYR A 108 2.62 -12.79 3.20
CA TYR A 108 3.04 -11.87 2.15
C TYR A 108 4.00 -12.57 1.21
N VAL A 109 3.66 -12.57 -0.07
CA VAL A 109 4.44 -13.20 -1.12
C VAL A 109 5.35 -12.14 -1.74
N ILE A 110 6.65 -12.42 -1.76
CA ILE A 110 7.66 -11.61 -2.43
C ILE A 110 8.21 -12.48 -3.55
N ALA A 111 7.92 -12.12 -4.80
CA ALA A 111 8.14 -13.01 -5.95
C ALA A 111 8.95 -12.37 -7.09
N PHE A 112 9.60 -11.22 -6.90
CA PHE A 112 10.22 -10.52 -8.04
C PHE A 112 11.44 -11.27 -8.62
N HIS A 113 12.45 -11.56 -7.79
CA HIS A 113 13.65 -12.29 -8.22
C HIS A 113 13.72 -13.68 -7.59
N MET A 114 13.35 -13.78 -6.32
CA MET A 114 13.19 -15.01 -5.56
C MET A 114 11.74 -15.05 -5.07
N THR A 115 11.21 -16.26 -4.90
CA THR A 115 9.89 -16.47 -4.33
C THR A 115 10.06 -16.82 -2.85
N GLU A 116 9.73 -15.88 -1.98
CA GLU A 116 9.65 -16.08 -0.54
C GLU A 116 8.26 -15.72 -0.01
N VAL A 117 7.80 -16.44 1.00
CA VAL A 117 6.55 -16.14 1.71
C VAL A 117 6.85 -15.85 3.16
N LYS A 118 6.45 -14.65 3.61
CA LYS A 118 6.63 -14.20 4.98
C LYS A 118 5.31 -14.25 5.72
N TYR A 119 5.29 -14.99 6.81
CA TYR A 119 4.11 -15.21 7.65
C TYR A 119 4.18 -14.31 8.87
N TYR A 120 3.10 -13.61 9.13
CA TYR A 120 2.91 -12.73 10.28
C TYR A 120 1.67 -13.16 11.04
N GLU A 121 1.67 -12.93 12.35
CA GLU A 121 0.53 -13.26 13.19
C GLU A 121 -0.73 -12.52 12.71
N TYR A 122 -1.82 -13.27 12.50
CA TYR A 122 -3.12 -12.68 12.20
C TYR A 122 -3.71 -12.05 13.47
N LYS A 123 -4.06 -10.75 13.42
CA LYS A 123 -4.81 -10.10 14.50
C LYS A 123 -6.25 -9.86 14.11
N ASN A 124 -6.48 -9.12 13.01
CA ASN A 124 -7.82 -8.85 12.50
C ASN A 124 -7.76 -8.45 11.01
N ILE A 125 -8.88 -7.97 10.48
CA ILE A 125 -8.98 -7.57 9.06
C ILE A 125 -8.11 -6.36 8.71
N PHE A 126 -7.83 -5.44 9.65
CA PHE A 126 -7.08 -4.21 9.39
C PHE A 126 -5.60 -4.30 9.77
N VAL A 127 -5.25 -5.18 10.71
CA VAL A 127 -3.93 -5.21 11.35
C VAL A 127 -3.39 -6.63 11.45
N SER A 128 -2.07 -6.78 11.32
CA SER A 128 -1.28 -7.98 11.62
C SER A 128 -0.19 -7.68 12.63
N GLY A 129 0.47 -8.73 13.14
CA GLY A 129 1.77 -8.57 13.79
C GLY A 129 2.80 -7.95 12.82
N SER A 130 3.77 -7.21 13.35
CA SER A 130 4.86 -6.61 12.56
C SER A 130 6.12 -7.49 12.48
N LYS A 131 6.22 -8.50 13.34
CA LYS A 131 7.33 -9.46 13.34
C LYS A 131 6.98 -10.67 12.47
N VAL A 132 7.93 -11.04 11.62
CA VAL A 132 7.87 -12.28 10.85
C VAL A 132 7.95 -13.46 11.80
N LYS A 133 7.12 -14.47 11.60
CA LYS A 133 7.10 -15.73 12.35
C LYS A 133 7.69 -16.90 11.56
N ILE A 134 7.41 -16.92 10.26
CA ILE A 134 7.90 -17.98 9.36
C ILE A 134 8.34 -17.32 8.05
N ILE A 135 9.45 -17.79 7.49
CA ILE A 135 9.84 -17.51 6.11
C ILE A 135 9.91 -18.84 5.37
N GLU A 136 9.20 -18.95 4.25
CA GLU A 136 9.32 -20.08 3.33
C GLU A 136 9.96 -19.62 2.03
N TYR A 137 10.95 -20.37 1.57
CA TYR A 137 11.65 -20.13 0.31
C TYR A 137 11.22 -21.16 -0.74
N TYR A 138 10.92 -20.69 -1.95
CA TYR A 138 10.42 -21.50 -3.06
C TYR A 138 11.31 -21.40 -4.31
N GLY A 139 12.53 -20.88 -4.16
CA GLY A 139 13.47 -20.77 -5.28
C GLY A 139 13.25 -19.54 -6.16
N LYS A 140 13.37 -19.72 -7.48
CA LYS A 140 13.33 -18.63 -8.47
C LYS A 140 11.99 -17.89 -8.43
N GLY A 141 12.05 -16.57 -8.61
CA GLY A 141 10.89 -15.67 -8.62
C GLY A 141 9.90 -15.90 -9.77
N GLY A 142 8.82 -15.11 -9.75
CA GLY A 142 7.88 -14.95 -10.85
C GLY A 142 6.51 -15.57 -10.63
N PHE A 143 6.25 -16.14 -9.45
CA PHE A 143 5.00 -16.83 -9.15
C PHE A 143 4.54 -16.63 -7.70
N ASP A 144 3.25 -16.84 -7.48
CA ASP A 144 2.65 -16.86 -6.15
C ASP A 144 2.39 -18.32 -5.74
N PRO A 145 3.14 -18.87 -4.76
CA PRO A 145 2.98 -20.27 -4.35
C PRO A 145 1.68 -20.54 -3.60
N LEU A 146 0.98 -19.49 -3.16
CA LEU A 146 -0.29 -19.58 -2.45
C LEU A 146 -1.50 -19.37 -3.40
N ASP A 147 -1.27 -19.00 -4.67
CA ASP A 147 -2.34 -18.89 -5.66
C ASP A 147 -2.76 -20.29 -6.15
N SER A 148 -3.85 -20.81 -5.60
CA SER A 148 -4.34 -22.15 -5.89
C SER A 148 -5.06 -22.28 -7.24
N LYS A 149 -5.16 -21.21 -8.04
CA LYS A 149 -5.97 -21.20 -9.29
C LYS A 149 -5.62 -22.29 -10.28
N ASN A 150 -4.37 -22.73 -10.30
CA ASN A 150 -3.89 -23.71 -11.27
C ASN A 150 -3.66 -25.12 -10.67
N GLY A 151 -3.97 -25.33 -9.38
CA GLY A 151 -3.81 -26.63 -8.71
C GLY A 151 -2.36 -27.12 -8.56
N TYR A 152 -1.37 -26.33 -8.96
CA TYR A 152 0.04 -26.65 -8.77
C TYR A 152 0.46 -26.35 -7.34
N VAL A 153 0.96 -27.38 -6.66
CA VAL A 153 1.58 -27.24 -5.33
C VAL A 153 3.06 -27.00 -5.54
N HIS A 154 3.54 -25.83 -5.10
CA HIS A 154 4.95 -25.51 -5.11
C HIS A 154 5.62 -26.11 -3.87
N ASN A 155 6.69 -26.88 -4.09
CA ASN A 155 7.46 -27.44 -2.97
C ASN A 155 8.28 -26.35 -2.30
N VAL A 156 8.27 -26.35 -0.98
CA VAL A 156 9.10 -25.46 -0.17
C VAL A 156 10.54 -25.99 -0.20
N GLU A 157 11.49 -25.13 -0.52
CA GLU A 157 12.92 -25.47 -0.55
C GLU A 157 13.55 -25.34 0.85
N SER A 158 13.18 -24.31 1.62
CA SER A 158 13.63 -24.13 3.01
C SER A 158 12.62 -23.33 3.84
N VAL A 159 12.66 -23.54 5.15
CA VAL A 159 11.79 -22.87 6.13
C VAL A 159 12.60 -22.36 7.31
N ASP A 160 12.45 -21.08 7.63
CA ASP A 160 13.01 -20.46 8.83
C ASP A 160 11.89 -20.06 9.79
N TYR A 161 12.07 -20.37 11.08
CA TYR A 161 11.14 -20.05 12.15
C TYR A 161 11.73 -18.97 13.07
N TYR A 162 10.88 -18.04 13.51
CA TYR A 162 11.26 -16.90 14.34
C TYR A 162 10.33 -16.80 15.56
N GLU A 163 10.93 -16.50 16.72
CA GLU A 163 10.22 -16.28 17.99
C GLU A 163 9.57 -14.89 18.10
#